data_AF-A0A1M6FR37-F1
#
_entry.id   AF-A0A1M6FR37-F1
#
_cell.length_a   1.000
_cell.length_b   1.000
_cell.length_c   1.000
_cell.angle_alpha   90.00
_cell.angle_beta   90.00
_cell.angle_gamma   90.00
#
_symmetry.space_group_name_H-M   'P 1'
#
loop_
_entity.id
_entity.type
_entity.pdbx_description
1 polymer ?
#
loop_
_entity_poly.entity_id
_entity_poly.type
_entity_poly.pdbx_seq_one_letter_code
_entity_poly.pdbx_strand_id
1 'polypeptide(L)'
;MSFALQVKDSLLNIISNMSKDAGKFSINPDKFFSRNRKLDFSSLIHLMLSMEAGTIKDELLNYFSFQVNTPTNSAFIQQRCKLSTDALPFLSHTFNDLYPYKLYKGKYLLLAADGSSFTFTRNPKDEESYFPPDGKTTNGYNQIHIIPLFELLSKRYTDC
;
A
#
# COMPACT_ATOMS: atom_id res chain seq x y z
N MET A 1 -1.45 14.22 -24.18
CA MET A 1 -1.62 13.72 -22.79
C MET A 1 -0.30 13.94 -22.06
N SER A 2 -0.30 14.50 -20.84
CA SER A 2 0.96 14.68 -20.11
C SER A 2 1.50 13.32 -19.61
N PHE A 3 2.82 13.22 -19.41
CA PHE A 3 3.43 12.00 -18.87
C PHE A 3 2.80 11.60 -17.52
N ALA A 4 2.55 12.57 -16.64
CA ALA A 4 1.89 12.33 -15.35
C ALA A 4 0.49 11.72 -15.50
N LEU A 5 -0.30 12.20 -16.47
CA LEU A 5 -1.63 11.65 -16.72
C LEU A 5 -1.55 10.23 -17.29
N GLN A 6 -0.60 9.97 -18.19
CA GLN A 6 -0.35 8.60 -18.69
C GLN A 6 0.02 7.65 -17.55
N VAL A 7 0.90 8.07 -16.62
CA VAL A 7 1.31 7.25 -15.47
C VAL A 7 0.12 6.95 -14.55
N LYS A 8 -0.72 7.96 -14.29
CA LYS A 8 -1.95 7.79 -13.51
C LYS A 8 -2.90 6.80 -14.19
N ASP A 9 -3.12 6.93 -15.49
CA ASP A 9 -4.02 6.04 -16.23
C ASP A 9 -3.49 4.60 -16.25
N SER A 10 -2.17 4.43 -16.39
CA SER A 10 -1.52 3.12 -16.26
C SER A 10 -1.79 2.47 -14.90
N LEU A 11 -1.64 3.22 -13.80
CA LEU A 11 -1.94 2.73 -12.44
C LEU A 11 -3.41 2.32 -12.31
N LEU A 12 -4.34 3.19 -12.74
CA LEU A 12 -5.79 2.92 -12.66
C LEU A 12 -6.20 1.71 -13.51
N ASN A 13 -5.56 1.53 -14.67
CA ASN A 13 -5.78 0.35 -15.52
C ASN A 13 -5.30 -0.94 -14.86
N ILE A 14 -4.16 -0.93 -14.16
CA ILE A 14 -3.69 -2.10 -13.40
C ILE A 14 -4.68 -2.45 -12.29
N ILE A 15 -5.12 -1.46 -11.51
CA ILE A 15 -6.10 -1.66 -10.43
C ILE A 15 -7.43 -2.21 -11.00
N SER A 16 -7.89 -1.66 -12.12
CA SER A 16 -9.10 -2.15 -12.82
C SER A 16 -8.93 -3.61 -13.28
N ASN A 17 -7.77 -3.97 -13.81
CA ASN A 17 -7.48 -5.34 -14.23
C ASN A 17 -7.40 -6.30 -13.04
N MET A 18 -6.75 -5.90 -11.94
CA MET A 18 -6.74 -6.68 -10.69
C MET A 18 -8.16 -6.90 -10.16
N SER A 19 -9.02 -5.88 -10.25
CA SER A 19 -10.41 -5.96 -9.77
C SER A 19 -11.27 -6.97 -10.53
N LYS A 20 -10.92 -7.33 -11.77
CA LYS A 20 -11.63 -8.37 -12.55
C LYS A 20 -11.44 -9.76 -11.93
N ASP A 21 -10.36 -9.97 -11.19
CA ASP A 21 -10.02 -11.22 -10.52
C ASP A 21 -9.58 -10.95 -9.06
N ALA A 22 -10.37 -10.11 -8.37
CA ALA A 22 -10.09 -9.66 -7.02
C ALA A 22 -9.98 -10.82 -6.00
N GLY A 23 -10.55 -11.98 -6.31
CA GLY A 23 -10.45 -13.19 -5.50
C GLY A 23 -8.99 -13.61 -5.28
N LYS A 24 -8.14 -13.54 -6.31
CA LYS A 24 -6.69 -13.85 -6.21
C LYS A 24 -5.94 -12.95 -5.24
N PHE A 25 -6.45 -11.74 -5.02
CA PHE A 25 -5.85 -10.74 -4.14
C PHE A 25 -6.56 -10.66 -2.79
N SER A 26 -7.22 -11.74 -2.38
CA SER A 26 -7.99 -11.80 -1.15
C SER A 26 -7.64 -13.03 -0.33
N ILE A 27 -7.80 -12.93 0.99
CA ILE A 27 -7.52 -14.02 1.93
C ILE A 27 -8.51 -15.20 1.74
N ASN A 28 -9.69 -14.94 1.16
CA ASN A 28 -10.67 -15.98 0.83
C ASN A 28 -11.22 -15.73 -0.59
N PRO A 29 -10.57 -16.32 -1.62
CA PRO A 29 -10.85 -16.04 -3.03
C PRO A 29 -12.30 -16.25 -3.45
N ASP A 30 -12.98 -17.24 -2.89
CA ASP A 30 -14.35 -17.61 -3.28
C ASP A 30 -15.42 -16.70 -2.66
N LYS A 31 -15.05 -15.89 -1.64
CA LYS A 31 -16.02 -15.13 -0.84
C LYS A 31 -15.77 -13.63 -0.85
N PHE A 32 -14.52 -13.20 -0.79
CA PHE A 32 -14.20 -11.78 -0.64
C PHE A 32 -14.17 -11.07 -2.00
N PHE A 33 -14.59 -9.80 -1.99
CA PHE A 33 -14.71 -8.94 -3.18
C PHE A 33 -15.63 -9.45 -4.31
N SER A 34 -16.36 -10.55 -4.13
CA SER A 34 -17.32 -11.08 -5.11
C SER A 34 -18.63 -10.29 -5.24
N ARG A 35 -18.93 -9.40 -4.27
CA ARG A 35 -20.14 -8.57 -4.25
C ARG A 35 -19.82 -7.10 -4.45
N ASN A 36 -20.67 -6.43 -5.22
CA ASN A 36 -20.60 -4.98 -5.38
C ASN A 36 -20.91 -4.26 -4.05
N ARG A 37 -20.02 -3.37 -3.62
CA ARG A 37 -20.10 -2.59 -2.37
C ARG A 37 -19.53 -1.20 -2.63
N LYS A 38 -19.90 -0.22 -1.81
CA LYS A 38 -19.37 1.15 -1.91
C LYS A 38 -17.85 1.23 -1.79
N LEU A 39 -17.26 0.34 -0.99
CA LEU A 39 -15.82 0.15 -0.88
C LEU A 39 -15.49 -1.23 -1.49
N ASP A 40 -15.54 -1.28 -2.82
CA ASP A 40 -15.12 -2.44 -3.60
C ASP A 40 -13.57 -2.55 -3.65
N PHE A 41 -13.06 -3.56 -4.35
CA PHE A 41 -11.62 -3.81 -4.43
C PHE A 41 -10.87 -2.59 -5.00
N SER A 42 -11.31 -2.07 -6.14
CA SER A 42 -10.68 -0.93 -6.80
C SER A 42 -10.68 0.32 -5.92
N SER A 43 -11.83 0.65 -5.33
CA SER A 43 -11.97 1.81 -4.44
C SER A 43 -11.15 1.66 -3.17
N LEU A 44 -11.01 0.44 -2.62
CA LEU A 44 -10.16 0.18 -1.46
C LEU A 44 -8.69 0.44 -1.76
N ILE A 45 -8.17 -0.11 -2.87
CA ILE A 45 -6.77 0.08 -3.28
C ILE A 45 -6.50 1.55 -3.59
N HIS A 46 -7.36 2.18 -4.39
CA HIS A 46 -7.22 3.59 -4.74
C HIS A 46 -7.27 4.50 -3.51
N LEU A 47 -8.18 4.24 -2.57
CA LEU A 47 -8.23 4.93 -1.27
C LEU A 47 -6.92 4.75 -0.50
N MET A 48 -6.41 3.52 -0.34
CA MET A 48 -5.16 3.28 0.39
C MET A 48 -3.96 4.03 -0.19
N LEU A 49 -3.90 4.16 -1.52
CA LEU A 49 -2.84 4.93 -2.21
C LEU A 49 -3.02 6.45 -2.13
N SER A 50 -4.25 6.92 -1.90
CA SER A 50 -4.59 8.34 -1.82
C SER A 50 -4.58 8.87 -0.38
N MET A 51 -4.50 8.00 0.63
CA MET A 51 -4.48 8.41 2.03
C MET A 51 -3.23 9.25 2.32
N GLU A 52 -3.44 10.39 2.98
CA GLU A 52 -2.37 11.27 3.44
C GLU A 52 -2.13 11.06 4.96
N ALA A 53 -1.80 12.14 5.69
CA ALA A 53 -1.48 12.08 7.12
C ALA A 53 -2.71 12.29 8.03
N GLY A 54 -3.93 12.24 7.49
CA GLY A 54 -5.17 12.44 8.23
C GLY A 54 -5.63 11.23 9.05
N THR A 55 -6.69 11.42 9.83
CA THR A 55 -7.35 10.27 10.47
C THR A 55 -8.11 9.45 9.43
N ILE A 56 -8.31 8.15 9.67
CA ILE A 56 -9.10 7.29 8.76
C ILE A 56 -10.47 7.92 8.43
N LYS A 57 -11.08 8.62 9.39
CA LYS A 57 -12.38 9.27 9.20
C LYS A 57 -12.28 10.42 8.21
N ASP A 58 -11.26 11.26 8.35
CA ASP A 58 -11.05 12.42 7.48
C ASP A 58 -10.68 11.99 6.07
N GLU A 59 -9.81 10.99 5.93
CA GLU A 59 -9.45 10.39 4.64
C GLU A 59 -10.67 9.79 3.92
N LEU A 60 -11.54 9.08 4.65
CA LEU A 60 -12.79 8.55 4.09
C LEU A 60 -13.74 9.67 3.65
N LEU A 61 -13.91 10.73 4.46
CA LEU A 61 -14.76 11.85 4.11
C LEU A 61 -14.23 12.58 2.87
N ASN A 62 -12.93 12.84 2.80
CA ASN A 62 -12.28 13.46 1.64
C ASN A 62 -12.49 12.63 0.37
N TYR A 63 -12.20 11.33 0.44
CA TYR A 63 -12.31 10.42 -0.70
C TYR A 63 -13.74 10.29 -1.25
N PHE A 64 -14.73 10.26 -0.37
CA PHE A 64 -16.15 10.14 -0.73
C PHE A 64 -16.87 11.49 -0.82
N SER A 65 -16.13 12.60 -0.96
CA SER A 65 -16.67 13.96 -1.11
C SER A 65 -17.70 14.34 -0.05
N PHE A 66 -17.44 13.97 1.20
CA PHE A 66 -18.26 14.28 2.38
C PHE A 66 -19.73 13.83 2.27
N GLN A 67 -20.01 12.80 1.45
CA GLN A 67 -21.38 12.29 1.31
C GLN A 67 -21.89 11.67 2.61
N VAL A 68 -23.19 11.84 2.90
CA VAL A 68 -23.85 11.29 4.11
C VAL A 68 -23.68 9.77 4.23
N ASN A 69 -23.60 9.06 3.11
CA ASN A 69 -23.42 7.61 3.05
C ASN A 69 -21.94 7.18 2.98
N THR A 70 -21.00 8.02 3.43
CA THR A 70 -19.56 7.67 3.51
C THR A 70 -19.34 6.43 4.39
N PRO A 71 -18.51 5.45 3.98
CA PRO A 71 -18.22 4.29 4.80
C PRO A 71 -17.64 4.67 6.17
N THR A 72 -17.92 3.86 7.20
CA THR A 72 -17.34 4.05 8.53
C THR A 72 -15.91 3.52 8.60
N ASN A 73 -15.13 3.95 9.61
CA ASN A 73 -13.80 3.40 9.89
C ASN A 73 -13.83 1.87 10.04
N SER A 74 -14.87 1.33 10.69
CA SER A 74 -15.03 -0.12 10.84
C SER A 74 -15.26 -0.82 9.51
N ALA A 75 -16.06 -0.24 8.61
CA ALA A 75 -16.27 -0.79 7.27
C ALA A 75 -14.96 -0.81 6.46
N PHE A 76 -14.16 0.25 6.55
CA PHE A 76 -12.84 0.31 5.92
C PHE A 76 -11.91 -0.78 6.46
N ILE A 77 -11.73 -0.86 7.78
CA ILE A 77 -10.87 -1.86 8.43
C ILE A 77 -11.29 -3.28 8.04
N GLN A 78 -12.59 -3.58 8.07
CA GLN A 78 -13.11 -4.88 7.69
C GLN A 78 -12.88 -5.23 6.22
N GLN A 79 -12.91 -4.25 5.30
CA GLN A 79 -12.57 -4.50 3.90
C GLN A 79 -11.06 -4.70 3.72
N ARG A 80 -10.24 -3.87 4.37
CA ARG A 80 -8.78 -4.00 4.33
C ARG A 80 -8.31 -5.36 4.84
N CYS A 81 -8.91 -5.87 5.92
CA CYS A 81 -8.62 -7.20 6.46
C CYS A 81 -8.94 -8.38 5.52
N LYS A 82 -9.59 -8.15 4.38
CA LYS A 82 -9.85 -9.20 3.37
C LYS A 82 -8.79 -9.26 2.29
N LEU A 83 -7.98 -8.21 2.15
CA LEU A 83 -6.93 -8.12 1.15
C LEU A 83 -5.80 -9.08 1.49
N SER A 84 -5.30 -9.83 0.51
CA SER A 84 -4.10 -10.64 0.71
C SER A 84 -2.85 -9.76 0.80
N THR A 85 -1.79 -10.30 1.40
CA THR A 85 -0.47 -9.66 1.45
C THR A 85 0.14 -9.45 0.07
N ASP A 86 -0.29 -10.22 -0.94
CA ASP A 86 0.26 -10.18 -2.30
C ASP A 86 -0.34 -9.07 -3.17
N ALA A 87 -1.46 -8.46 -2.75
CA ALA A 87 -2.17 -7.48 -3.55
C ALA A 87 -1.34 -6.22 -3.86
N LEU A 88 -0.72 -5.62 -2.84
CA LEU A 88 0.11 -4.43 -3.02
C LEU A 88 1.45 -4.74 -3.70
N PRO A 89 2.18 -5.82 -3.35
CA PRO A 89 3.36 -6.25 -4.10
C PRO A 89 3.06 -6.48 -5.58
N PHE A 90 1.98 -7.19 -5.92
CA PHE A 90 1.60 -7.41 -7.32
C PHE A 90 1.36 -6.08 -8.05
N LEU A 91 0.64 -5.15 -7.42
CA LEU A 91 0.40 -3.82 -7.99
C LEU A 91 1.70 -3.07 -8.23
N SER A 92 2.60 -3.01 -7.24
CA SER A 92 3.88 -2.32 -7.33
C SER A 92 4.76 -2.90 -8.44
N HIS A 93 4.95 -4.23 -8.46
CA HIS A 93 5.71 -4.92 -9.51
C HIS A 93 5.13 -4.67 -10.90
N THR A 94 3.82 -4.88 -11.06
CA THR A 94 3.16 -4.68 -12.37
C THR A 94 3.28 -3.23 -12.83
N PHE A 95 3.19 -2.28 -11.91
CA PHE A 95 3.33 -0.86 -12.21
C PHE A 95 4.77 -0.48 -12.57
N ASN A 96 5.76 -1.01 -11.83
CA ASN A 96 7.17 -0.76 -12.10
C ASN A 96 7.65 -1.41 -13.40
N ASP A 97 7.13 -2.57 -13.77
CA ASP A 97 7.46 -3.26 -15.02
C ASP A 97 7.06 -2.46 -16.28
N LEU A 98 6.09 -1.54 -16.17
CA LEU A 98 5.72 -0.64 -17.26
C LEU A 98 6.82 0.36 -17.63
N TYR A 99 7.77 0.62 -16.72
CA TYR A 99 8.80 1.63 -16.89
C TYR A 99 10.18 0.97 -16.81
N PRO A 100 10.99 1.00 -17.87
CA PRO A 100 12.33 0.44 -17.83
C PRO A 100 13.28 1.28 -16.96
N TYR A 101 14.25 0.61 -16.34
CA TYR A 101 15.32 1.28 -15.62
C TYR A 101 16.26 2.01 -16.57
N LYS A 102 16.77 3.17 -16.12
CA LYS A 102 17.85 3.88 -16.80
C LYS A 102 19.18 3.44 -16.21
N LEU A 103 20.08 2.96 -17.06
CA LEU A 103 21.39 2.50 -16.63
C LEU A 103 22.43 3.62 -16.72
N TYR A 104 23.17 3.83 -15.63
CA TYR A 104 24.37 4.66 -15.63
C TYR A 104 25.46 4.01 -16.46
N LYS A 105 26.05 4.79 -17.38
CA LYS A 105 27.02 4.31 -18.38
C LYS A 105 26.54 3.10 -19.18
N GLY A 106 25.22 2.93 -19.31
CA GLY A 106 24.60 1.79 -20.01
C GLY A 106 24.82 0.42 -19.33
N LYS A 107 25.31 0.38 -18.08
CA LYS A 107 25.70 -0.89 -17.42
C LYS A 107 25.29 -1.00 -15.96
N TYR A 108 25.15 0.11 -15.24
CA TYR A 108 24.99 0.09 -13.79
C TYR A 108 23.64 0.68 -13.37
N LEU A 109 23.00 0.06 -12.37
CA LEU A 109 21.87 0.64 -11.68
C LEU A 109 22.39 1.47 -10.50
N LEU A 110 21.94 2.72 -10.37
CA LEU A 110 22.34 3.58 -9.25
C LEU A 110 21.22 3.61 -8.22
N LEU A 111 21.44 2.91 -7.10
CA LEU A 111 20.49 2.82 -6.00
C LEU A 111 20.97 3.67 -4.82
N ALA A 112 20.11 4.56 -4.34
CA ALA A 112 20.21 5.14 -3.01
C ALA A 112 19.52 4.22 -2.02
N ALA A 113 20.19 3.93 -0.91
CA ALA A 113 19.66 3.14 0.19
C ALA A 113 19.68 4.02 1.44
N ASP A 114 18.54 4.14 2.10
CA ASP A 114 18.43 4.76 3.42
C ASP A 114 17.45 3.96 4.26
N GLY A 115 17.63 3.98 5.57
CA GLY A 115 16.88 3.17 6.52
C GLY A 115 15.97 4.03 7.39
N SER A 116 14.77 3.56 7.67
CA SER A 116 13.89 4.20 8.65
C SER A 116 13.20 3.15 9.51
N SER A 117 12.97 3.51 10.77
CA SER A 117 12.27 2.66 11.72
C SER A 117 10.91 3.25 12.06
N PHE A 118 9.87 2.41 12.04
CA PHE A 118 8.49 2.80 12.32
C PHE A 118 7.99 2.02 13.54
N THR A 119 7.64 2.75 14.59
CA THR A 119 6.96 2.18 15.76
C THR A 119 5.46 2.19 15.50
N PHE A 120 4.79 1.08 15.81
CA PHE A 120 3.35 0.93 15.60
C PHE A 120 2.66 0.34 16.83
N THR A 121 1.36 0.07 16.72
CA THR A 121 0.52 -0.42 17.82
C THR A 121 1.17 -1.62 18.49
N ARG A 122 1.40 -1.50 19.80
CA ARG A 122 2.01 -2.53 20.62
C ARG A 122 1.21 -3.84 20.56
N ASN A 123 1.89 -4.90 20.15
CA ASN A 123 1.44 -6.28 20.11
C ASN A 123 2.56 -7.22 20.61
N PRO A 124 2.56 -7.59 21.90
CA PRO A 124 3.56 -8.52 22.46
C PRO A 124 3.54 -9.93 21.87
N LYS A 125 2.49 -10.28 21.09
CA LYS A 125 2.38 -11.58 20.41
C LYS A 125 3.08 -11.60 19.06
N ASP A 126 3.50 -10.44 18.55
CA ASP A 126 4.29 -10.33 17.33
C ASP A 126 5.77 -10.27 17.72
N GLU A 127 6.35 -11.44 17.91
CA GLU A 127 7.73 -11.60 18.41
C GLU A 127 8.78 -11.06 17.45
N GLU A 128 8.48 -10.95 16.15
CA GLU A 128 9.42 -10.44 15.14
C GLU A 128 9.67 -8.94 15.27
N SER A 129 8.66 -8.19 15.71
CA SER A 129 8.73 -6.73 15.83
C SER A 129 8.71 -6.24 17.28
N TYR A 130 8.43 -7.10 18.25
CA TYR A 130 8.29 -6.72 19.66
C TYR A 130 9.64 -6.60 20.37
N PHE A 131 9.90 -5.41 20.91
CA PHE A 131 11.01 -5.12 21.80
C PHE A 131 10.50 -5.10 23.25
N PRO A 132 11.01 -5.98 24.13
CA PRO A 132 10.60 -6.03 25.53
C PRO A 132 11.09 -4.81 26.32
N PRO A 133 10.50 -4.53 27.49
CA PRO A 133 10.99 -3.49 28.39
C PRO A 133 12.49 -3.66 28.72
N ASP A 134 13.26 -2.59 28.58
CA ASP A 134 14.72 -2.58 28.75
C ASP A 134 15.19 -1.54 29.79
N GLY A 135 14.26 -1.06 30.62
CA GLY A 135 14.50 -0.01 31.61
C GLY A 135 14.46 1.42 31.03
N LYS A 136 14.69 1.59 29.72
CA LYS A 136 14.41 2.85 29.00
C LYS A 136 12.96 2.92 28.54
N THR A 137 12.41 1.77 28.16
CA THR A 137 11.01 1.60 27.84
C THR A 137 10.34 0.70 28.88
N THR A 138 9.29 1.20 29.54
CA THR A 138 8.63 0.47 30.64
C THR A 138 7.62 -0.57 30.14
N ASN A 139 7.03 -0.34 28.96
CA ASN A 139 5.96 -1.18 28.43
C ASN A 139 6.41 -2.08 27.24
N GLY A 140 7.62 -1.88 26.71
CA GLY A 140 8.03 -2.43 25.42
C GLY A 140 7.25 -1.80 24.26
N TYR A 141 7.64 -2.10 23.03
CA TYR A 141 7.04 -1.52 21.81
C TYR A 141 7.22 -2.45 20.62
N ASN A 142 6.42 -2.25 19.57
CA ASN A 142 6.63 -2.93 18.29
C ASN A 142 7.21 -1.95 17.28
N GLN A 143 8.29 -2.35 16.61
CA GLN A 143 8.94 -1.53 15.61
C GLN A 143 9.41 -2.38 14.44
N ILE A 144 9.26 -1.86 13.23
CA ILE A 144 9.87 -2.40 12.04
C ILE A 144 10.96 -1.45 11.55
N HIS A 145 12.04 -1.98 11.01
CA HIS A 145 13.05 -1.23 10.28
C HIS A 145 12.96 -1.60 8.80
N ILE A 146 12.85 -0.59 7.94
CA ILE A 146 12.81 -0.78 6.49
C ILE A 146 13.97 -0.06 5.84
N ILE A 147 14.47 -0.63 4.74
CA ILE A 147 15.54 -0.05 3.92
C ILE A 147 15.00 0.05 2.49
N PRO A 148 14.20 1.07 2.16
CA PRO A 148 13.77 1.31 0.79
C PRO A 148 14.97 1.61 -0.10
N LEU A 149 14.97 1.04 -1.31
CA LEU A 149 15.95 1.33 -2.35
C LEU A 149 15.32 2.25 -3.39
N PHE A 150 15.94 3.40 -3.62
CA PHE A 150 15.48 4.39 -4.59
C PHE A 150 16.45 4.44 -5.77
N GLU A 151 15.94 4.17 -6.97
CA GLU A 151 16.72 4.22 -8.20
C GLU A 151 16.80 5.67 -8.71
N LEU A 152 18.03 6.19 -8.78
CA LEU A 152 18.30 7.61 -8.96
C LEU A 152 17.95 8.14 -10.36
N LEU A 153 18.13 7.34 -11.42
CA LEU A 153 18.02 7.81 -12.79
C LEU A 153 16.58 7.78 -13.33
N SER A 154 15.83 6.74 -13.02
CA SER A 154 14.40 6.60 -13.28
C SER A 154 13.52 7.20 -12.18
N LYS A 155 14.11 7.63 -11.06
CA LYS A 155 13.46 8.36 -9.96
C LYS A 155 12.27 7.61 -9.36
N ARG A 156 12.50 6.38 -8.95
CA ARG A 156 11.46 5.50 -8.40
C ARG A 156 12.01 4.57 -7.34
N TYR A 157 11.16 4.10 -6.45
CA TYR A 157 11.49 3.00 -5.56
C TYR A 157 11.54 1.68 -6.34
N THR A 158 12.47 0.82 -5.99
CA THR A 158 12.47 -0.57 -6.47
C THR A 158 11.42 -1.36 -5.71
N ASP A 159 10.85 -2.38 -6.34
CA ASP A 159 10.04 -3.34 -5.61
C ASP A 159 10.95 -4.20 -4.72
N CYS A 160 10.79 -4.07 -3.41
CA CYS A 160 11.46 -4.87 -2.39
C CYS A 160 10.43 -5.59 -1.54
#